data_AF-A0AAX3K820-F1
#
_entry.id   AF-A0AAX3K820-F1
#
_cell.length_a   1.000
_cell.length_b   1.000
_cell.length_c   1.000
_cell.angle_alpha   90.00
_cell.angle_beta   90.00
_cell.angle_gamma   90.00
#
_symmetry.space_group_name_H-M   'P 1'
#
loop_
_entity.id
_entity.type
_entity.pdbx_description
1 polymer ?
#
loop_
_entity_poly.entity_id
_entity_poly.type
_entity_poly.pdbx_seq_one_letter_code
_entity_poly.pdbx_strand_id
1 'polypeptide(L)'
;MKNILTFNELKEIAKKIAMDDDRVEKLYIEQLETQSMSSDVNFFNILYLVKDLSFDDTSLEFIQCFGDVLTMFENTENENVIEYKIIYENFTQGIFRIVLKKDAKVLRKLEEKYICVLNKDETQKAEEFFLLNLSC
;
A
#
# COMPACT_ATOMS: atom_id res chain seq x y z
N MET A 1 -17.02 5.11 -19.93
CA MET A 1 -16.44 4.05 -19.09
C MET A 1 -15.23 4.64 -18.40
N LYS A 2 -15.13 4.55 -17.07
CA LYS A 2 -13.90 4.93 -16.37
C LYS A 2 -12.85 3.83 -16.63
N ASN A 3 -11.62 4.25 -16.90
CA ASN A 3 -10.53 3.30 -17.21
C ASN A 3 -10.21 2.45 -15.99
N ILE A 4 -9.95 1.16 -16.23
CA ILE A 4 -9.38 0.26 -15.23
C ILE A 4 -7.89 0.60 -15.12
N LEU A 5 -7.35 0.66 -13.90
CA LEU A 5 -5.93 0.90 -13.70
C LEU A 5 -5.12 -0.31 -14.16
N THR A 6 -3.98 -0.05 -14.78
CA THR A 6 -2.93 -1.05 -14.94
C THR A 6 -2.21 -1.29 -13.61
N PHE A 7 -1.55 -2.43 -13.46
CA PHE A 7 -0.79 -2.73 -12.25
C PHE A 7 0.33 -1.71 -11.99
N ASN A 8 0.94 -1.18 -13.05
CA ASN A 8 1.94 -0.12 -12.92
C ASN A 8 1.36 1.19 -12.37
N GLU A 9 0.20 1.64 -12.88
CA GLU A 9 -0.46 2.84 -12.36
C GLU A 9 -0.87 2.67 -10.89
N LEU A 10 -1.45 1.52 -10.56
CA LEU A 10 -1.77 1.16 -9.18
C LEU A 10 -0.54 1.23 -8.25
N LYS A 11 0.58 0.67 -8.71
CA LYS A 11 1.83 0.66 -7.94
C LYS A 11 2.35 2.08 -7.70
N GLU A 12 2.34 2.94 -8.71
CA GLU A 12 2.84 4.31 -8.59
C GLU A 12 1.94 5.19 -7.71
N ILE A 13 0.61 5.02 -7.79
CA ILE A 13 -0.34 5.69 -6.88
C ILE A 13 -0.06 5.28 -5.43
N ALA A 14 0.02 3.97 -5.16
CA ALA A 14 0.27 3.44 -3.83
C ALA A 14 1.63 3.91 -3.28
N LYS A 15 2.67 3.94 -4.12
CA LYS A 15 3.99 4.47 -3.75
C LYS A 15 3.94 5.94 -3.37
N LYS A 16 3.23 6.76 -4.13
CA LYS A 16 3.13 8.19 -3.85
C LYS A 16 2.47 8.44 -2.49
N ILE A 17 1.34 7.78 -2.23
CA ILE A 17 0.67 7.83 -0.92
C ILE A 17 1.62 7.38 0.20
N ALA A 18 2.30 6.26 -0.01
CA ALA A 18 3.26 5.74 0.96
C ALA A 18 4.42 6.70 1.20
N MET A 19 4.93 7.40 0.17
CA MET A 19 6.00 8.38 0.31
C MET A 19 5.56 9.62 1.06
N ASP A 20 4.38 10.15 0.75
CA ASP A 20 3.84 11.39 1.32
C ASP A 20 3.43 11.22 2.81
N ASP A 21 3.20 9.99 3.27
CA ASP A 21 2.82 9.71 4.66
C ASP A 21 4.02 9.25 5.53
N ASP A 22 4.42 10.07 6.50
CA ASP A 22 5.56 9.82 7.40
C ASP A 22 5.37 8.61 8.34
N ARG A 23 4.14 8.14 8.50
CA ARG A 23 3.82 6.97 9.33
C ARG A 23 4.10 5.68 8.58
N VAL A 24 4.01 5.68 7.24
CA VAL A 24 4.29 4.51 6.41
C VAL A 24 5.79 4.26 6.38
N GLU A 25 6.19 3.05 6.78
CA GLU A 25 7.58 2.60 6.73
C GLU A 25 7.83 1.72 5.52
N LYS A 26 6.87 0.85 5.20
CA LYS A 26 6.96 -0.07 4.05
C LYS A 26 5.63 -0.19 3.32
N LEU A 27 5.72 -0.36 2.02
CA LEU A 27 4.59 -0.64 1.14
C LEU A 27 4.77 -2.01 0.51
N TYR A 28 3.73 -2.81 0.58
CA TYR A 28 3.65 -4.13 -0.02
C TYR A 28 2.42 -4.23 -0.92
N ILE A 29 2.55 -4.91 -2.05
CA ILE A 29 1.44 -5.15 -2.99
C ILE A 29 1.41 -6.64 -3.34
N GLU A 30 0.25 -7.27 -3.29
CA GLU A 30 0.10 -8.65 -3.78
C GLU A 30 0.15 -8.64 -5.31
N GLN A 31 1.11 -9.36 -5.88
CA GLN A 31 1.20 -9.56 -7.32
C GLN A 31 0.89 -11.02 -7.62
N LEU A 32 -0.14 -11.27 -8.43
CA LEU A 32 -0.47 -12.63 -8.87
C LEU A 32 0.60 -13.11 -9.87
N GLU A 33 0.94 -14.41 -9.85
CA GLU A 33 1.97 -14.99 -10.72
C GLU A 33 1.73 -14.73 -12.22
N THR A 34 0.47 -14.58 -12.63
CA THR A 34 0.06 -14.34 -14.02
C THR A 34 -0.10 -12.86 -14.36
N GLN A 35 0.09 -11.95 -13.40
CA GLN A 35 -0.16 -10.52 -13.57
C GLN A 35 1.09 -9.79 -14.08
N SER A 36 1.00 -9.24 -15.30
CA SER A 36 2.02 -8.37 -15.87
C SER A 36 1.83 -6.92 -15.42
N MET A 37 2.87 -6.09 -15.57
CA MET A 37 2.80 -4.65 -15.21
C MET A 37 1.76 -3.87 -16.02
N SER A 38 1.50 -4.29 -17.26
CA SER A 38 0.51 -3.67 -18.16
C SER A 38 -0.87 -4.30 -18.05
N SER A 39 -1.07 -5.29 -17.18
CA SER A 39 -2.36 -5.95 -17.01
C SER A 39 -3.33 -5.02 -16.28
N ASP A 40 -4.56 -4.95 -16.80
CA ASP A 40 -5.70 -4.36 -16.11
C ASP A 40 -5.93 -5.05 -14.77
N VAL A 41 -6.20 -4.24 -13.74
CA VAL A 41 -6.39 -4.72 -12.38
C VAL A 41 -7.88 -4.79 -12.05
N ASN A 42 -8.41 -6.01 -12.01
CA ASN A 42 -9.77 -6.28 -11.54
C ASN A 42 -9.82 -6.53 -10.03
N PHE A 43 -8.70 -6.96 -9.45
CA PHE A 43 -8.53 -7.18 -8.01
C PHE A 43 -7.12 -6.80 -7.58
N PHE A 44 -6.99 -6.14 -6.44
CA PHE A 44 -5.69 -5.86 -5.84
C PHE A 44 -5.71 -5.90 -4.31
N ASN A 45 -4.51 -6.10 -3.76
CA ASN A 45 -4.26 -6.11 -2.33
C ASN A 45 -3.04 -5.24 -2.02
N ILE A 46 -3.25 -4.20 -1.24
CA ILE A 46 -2.20 -3.26 -0.86
C ILE A 46 -2.07 -3.27 0.66
N LEU A 47 -0.83 -3.30 1.13
CA LEU A 47 -0.52 -3.31 2.54
C LEU A 47 0.47 -2.19 2.87
N TYR A 48 0.04 -1.30 3.75
CA TYR A 48 0.84 -0.25 4.35
C TYR A 48 1.28 -0.71 5.74
N LEU A 49 2.59 -0.84 5.94
CA LEU A 49 3.17 -1.06 7.25
C LEU A 49 3.45 0.30 7.89
N VAL A 50 2.84 0.56 9.05
CA VAL A 50 2.84 1.88 9.69
C VAL A 50 3.35 1.86 11.13
N LYS A 51 3.88 3.00 11.58
CA LYS A 51 4.35 3.25 12.96
C LYS A 51 3.21 3.31 13.97
N ASP A 52 2.05 3.79 13.54
CA ASP A 52 0.84 3.95 14.34
C ASP A 52 -0.41 3.88 13.44
N LEU A 53 -1.56 3.58 14.03
CA LEU A 53 -2.83 3.38 13.30
C LEU A 53 -3.69 4.64 13.20
N SER A 54 -3.14 5.85 13.38
CA SER A 54 -3.91 7.11 13.30
C SER A 54 -4.36 7.48 11.87
N PHE A 55 -4.57 6.50 11.00
CA PHE A 55 -4.75 6.66 9.55
C PHE A 55 -6.15 7.18 9.16
N ASP A 56 -7.02 7.34 10.15
CA ASP A 56 -8.48 7.39 10.00
C ASP A 56 -8.96 8.66 9.28
N ASP A 57 -8.32 9.81 9.51
CA ASP A 57 -8.76 11.08 8.93
C ASP A 57 -8.43 11.24 7.43
N THR A 58 -7.43 10.51 6.92
CA THR A 58 -6.95 10.60 5.52
C THR A 58 -7.33 9.39 4.67
N SER A 59 -7.99 8.40 5.27
CA SER A 59 -8.17 7.08 4.64
C SER A 59 -9.04 7.14 3.38
N LEU A 60 -10.12 7.90 3.41
CA LEU A 60 -11.02 8.03 2.26
C LEU A 60 -10.35 8.75 1.08
N GLU A 61 -9.56 9.78 1.35
CA GLU A 61 -8.91 10.59 0.31
C GLU A 61 -7.91 9.77 -0.50
N PHE A 62 -7.10 8.93 0.16
CA PHE A 62 -6.15 8.09 -0.55
C PHE A 62 -6.85 6.95 -1.30
N ILE A 63 -7.91 6.36 -0.74
CA ILE A 63 -8.67 5.28 -1.41
C ILE A 63 -9.27 5.79 -2.72
N GLN A 64 -9.77 7.03 -2.75
CA GLN A 64 -10.32 7.66 -3.94
C GLN A 64 -9.27 7.94 -5.03
N CYS A 65 -7.97 7.94 -4.70
CA CYS A 65 -6.91 8.06 -5.70
C CYS A 65 -6.84 6.86 -6.65
N PHE A 66 -7.43 5.72 -6.28
CA PHE A 66 -7.49 4.51 -7.12
C PHE A 66 -8.75 4.43 -7.98
N GLY A 67 -9.70 5.36 -7.79
CA GLY A 67 -10.93 5.46 -8.55
C GLY A 67 -12.13 5.82 -7.67
N ASP A 68 -13.27 6.04 -8.33
CA ASP A 68 -14.52 6.36 -7.66
C ASP A 68 -15.07 5.15 -6.91
N VAL A 69 -15.33 5.33 -5.63
CA VAL A 69 -15.81 4.28 -4.73
C VAL A 69 -17.30 4.06 -4.93
N LEU A 70 -17.68 2.82 -5.24
CA LEU A 70 -19.08 2.39 -5.26
C LEU A 70 -19.54 1.99 -3.85
N THR A 71 -18.73 1.19 -3.15
CA THR A 71 -18.97 0.82 -1.75
C THR A 71 -17.67 0.49 -1.03
N MET A 72 -17.65 0.72 0.28
CA MET A 72 -16.49 0.46 1.15
C MET A 72 -16.96 -0.18 2.45
N PHE A 73 -16.20 -1.16 2.93
CA PHE A 73 -16.37 -1.80 4.22
C PHE A 73 -15.07 -1.70 5.00
N GLU A 74 -15.17 -1.25 6.24
CA GLU A 74 -14.05 -1.20 7.17
C GLU A 74 -14.16 -2.37 8.17
N ASN A 75 -13.04 -3.00 8.47
CA ASN A 75 -12.91 -4.00 9.52
C ASN A 75 -11.73 -3.65 10.43
N THR A 76 -12.03 -3.47 11.71
CA THR A 76 -11.10 -3.15 12.79
C THR A 76 -11.12 -4.18 13.92
N GLU A 77 -11.58 -5.41 13.66
CA GLU A 77 -11.64 -6.48 14.67
C GLU A 77 -10.27 -6.82 15.28
N ASN A 78 -9.19 -6.57 14.54
CA ASN A 78 -7.82 -6.72 15.02
C ASN A 78 -7.25 -5.35 15.40
N GLU A 79 -6.89 -5.16 16.67
CA GLU A 79 -6.30 -3.91 17.18
C GLU A 79 -5.01 -3.46 16.48
N ASN A 80 -4.36 -4.34 15.72
CA ASN A 80 -3.12 -4.07 14.99
C ASN A 80 -3.34 -3.89 13.47
N VAL A 81 -4.57 -4.04 12.97
CA VAL A 81 -4.88 -3.99 11.54
C VAL A 81 -6.19 -3.27 11.29
N ILE A 82 -6.14 -2.25 10.44
CA ILE A 82 -7.33 -1.69 9.79
C ILE A 82 -7.40 -2.27 8.38
N GLU A 83 -8.50 -2.93 8.05
CA GLU A 83 -8.73 -3.49 6.72
C GLU A 83 -9.91 -2.77 6.05
N TYR A 84 -9.66 -2.23 4.86
CA TYR A 84 -10.70 -1.69 3.99
C TYR A 84 -10.92 -2.63 2.80
N LYS A 85 -12.18 -2.99 2.55
CA LYS A 85 -12.61 -3.68 1.33
C LYS A 85 -13.44 -2.73 0.49
N ILE A 86 -13.01 -2.48 -0.74
CA ILE A 86 -13.59 -1.49 -1.63
C ILE A 86 -14.04 -2.17 -2.92
N ILE A 87 -15.21 -1.75 -3.40
CA ILE A 87 -15.64 -1.96 -4.78
C ILE A 87 -15.71 -0.58 -5.43
N TYR A 88 -15.03 -0.41 -6.55
CA TYR A 88 -15.04 0.84 -7.33
C TYR A 88 -16.17 0.81 -8.37
N GLU A 89 -16.56 1.97 -8.91
CA GLU A 89 -17.63 2.09 -9.92
C GLU A 89 -17.33 1.31 -11.22
N ASN A 90 -16.05 1.06 -11.52
CA ASN A 90 -15.63 0.22 -12.63
C ASN A 90 -15.61 -1.28 -12.30
N PHE A 91 -16.14 -1.68 -11.13
CA PHE A 91 -16.16 -3.04 -10.58
C PHE A 91 -14.81 -3.64 -10.19
N THR A 92 -13.72 -2.86 -10.24
CA THR A 92 -12.46 -3.26 -9.61
C THR A 92 -12.68 -3.42 -8.10
N GLN A 93 -12.04 -4.44 -7.53
CA GLN A 93 -12.06 -4.70 -6.09
C GLN A 93 -10.69 -4.42 -5.49
N GLY A 94 -10.67 -3.69 -4.38
CA GLY A 94 -9.44 -3.37 -3.65
C GLY A 94 -9.52 -3.82 -2.21
N ILE A 95 -8.44 -4.40 -1.70
CA ILE A 95 -8.24 -4.58 -0.27
C ILE A 95 -7.05 -3.71 0.15
N PHE A 96 -7.26 -2.82 1.11
CA PHE A 96 -6.17 -2.12 1.78
C PHE A 96 -6.03 -2.64 3.20
N ARG A 97 -4.80 -2.90 3.62
CA ARG A 97 -4.46 -3.24 5.00
C ARG A 97 -3.47 -2.24 5.53
N ILE A 98 -3.81 -1.61 6.65
CA ILE A 98 -2.92 -0.74 7.40
C ILE A 98 -2.54 -1.52 8.64
N VAL A 99 -1.27 -1.91 8.71
CA VAL A 99 -0.76 -2.86 9.69
C VAL A 99 0.24 -2.16 10.58
N LEU A 100 0.01 -2.21 11.89
CA LEU A 100 0.96 -1.72 12.88
C LEU A 100 2.20 -2.62 12.92
N LYS A 101 3.40 -2.04 12.95
CA LYS A 101 4.72 -2.74 12.90
C LYS A 101 5.03 -3.73 14.05
N LYS A 102 4.07 -4.20 14.84
CA LYS A 102 4.37 -4.96 16.07
C LYS A 102 4.49 -6.47 15.93
N ASP A 103 4.12 -7.08 14.80
CA ASP A 103 4.12 -8.54 14.68
C ASP A 103 4.96 -9.08 13.51
N ALA A 104 6.17 -9.56 13.85
CA ALA A 104 7.10 -10.19 12.92
C ALA A 104 6.56 -11.48 12.27
N LYS A 105 5.59 -12.19 12.91
CA LYS A 105 4.98 -13.39 12.31
C LYS A 105 3.97 -13.02 11.23
N VAL A 106 3.23 -11.93 11.42
CA VAL A 106 2.30 -11.39 10.43
C VAL A 106 3.10 -10.92 9.22
N LEU A 107 4.20 -10.18 9.44
CA LEU A 107 5.11 -9.74 8.38
C LEU A 107 5.66 -10.88 7.52
N ARG A 108 6.17 -11.97 8.11
CA ARG A 108 6.72 -13.09 7.33
C ARG A 108 5.70 -13.75 6.40
N LYS A 109 4.46 -13.94 6.86
CA LYS A 109 3.39 -14.51 6.01
C LYS A 109 2.98 -13.58 4.88
N LEU A 110 3.11 -12.27 5.10
CA LEU A 110 2.86 -11.26 4.08
C LEU A 110 4.04 -11.18 3.09
N GLU A 111 5.28 -11.26 3.54
CA GLU A 111 6.45 -11.28 2.65
C GLU A 111 6.45 -12.46 1.67
N GLU A 112 5.84 -13.60 2.02
CA GLU A 112 5.67 -14.74 1.10
C GLU A 112 4.65 -14.50 -0.02
N LYS A 113 3.70 -13.58 0.16
CA LYS A 113 2.60 -13.33 -0.78
C LYS A 113 2.67 -11.96 -1.46
N TYR A 114 3.43 -11.03 -0.91
CA TYR A 114 3.46 -9.65 -1.35
C TYR A 114 4.86 -9.25 -1.78
N ILE A 115 4.94 -8.44 -2.83
CA ILE A 115 6.18 -7.79 -3.22
C ILE A 115 6.38 -6.52 -2.40
N CYS A 116 7.58 -6.31 -1.86
CA CYS A 116 7.97 -5.05 -1.23
C CYS A 116 8.21 -4.01 -2.32
N VAL A 117 7.41 -2.95 -2.32
CA VAL A 117 7.42 -1.91 -3.36
C VAL A 117 8.10 -0.61 -2.88
N LEU A 118 8.07 -0.36 -1.58
CA LEU A 118 8.79 0.74 -0.92
C LEU A 118 9.29 0.28 0.45
N ASN A 119 10.54 0.63 0.77
CA ASN A 119 11.12 0.42 2.08
C ASN A 119 11.88 1.69 2.50
N LYS A 120 11.24 2.54 3.32
CA LYS A 120 11.82 3.83 3.72
C LYS A 120 13.05 3.67 4.62
N ASP A 121 13.16 2.56 5.37
CA ASP A 121 14.34 2.28 6.21
C ASP A 121 15.61 2.12 5.35
N GLU A 122 15.49 1.53 4.16
CA GLU A 122 16.61 1.38 3.23
C GLU A 122 16.89 2.67 2.47
N THR A 123 15.85 3.43 2.11
CA THR A 123 15.99 4.74 1.48
C THR A 123 16.74 5.71 2.38
N GLN A 124 16.37 5.80 3.66
CA GLN A 124 17.06 6.65 4.64
C GLN A 124 18.53 6.27 4.80
N LYS A 125 18.85 4.97 4.91
CA LYS A 125 20.25 4.51 4.99
C LYS A 125 21.06 4.85 3.75
N ALA A 126 20.45 4.73 2.57
CA ALA A 126 21.09 5.09 1.31
C ALA A 126 21.35 6.61 1.23
N GLU A 127 20.40 7.43 1.67
CA GLU A 127 20.54 8.89 1.73
C GLU A 127 21.62 9.33 2.73
N GLU A 128 21.64 8.76 3.93
CA GLU A 128 22.68 9.01 4.94
C GLU A 128 24.07 8.66 4.40
N PHE A 129 24.20 7.50 3.74
CA PHE A 129 25.46 7.08 3.12
C PHE A 129 25.89 8.05 2.00
N PHE A 130 24.95 8.57 1.21
CA PHE A 130 25.25 9.53 0.15
C PHE A 130 25.71 10.88 0.71
N LEU A 131 25.04 11.39 1.75
CA LEU A 131 25.39 12.64 2.43
C LEU A 131 26.75 12.58 3.15
N LEU A 132 27.08 11.44 3.77
CA LEU A 132 28.39 11.19 4.38
C LEU A 132 29.53 11.19 3.35
N ASN A 133 29.27 10.77 2.11
CA ASN A 133 30.27 10.75 1.04
C ASN A 133 30.38 12.08 0.26
N LEU A 134 29.40 12.97 0.38
CA LEU A 134 29.44 14.33 -0.19
C LEU A 134 30.09 15.36 0.75
N SER A 135 30.31 14.99 2.01
CA SER A 135 30.91 15.84 3.06
C SER A 135 32.41 15.54 3.30
N CYS A 136 33.02 14.70 2.46
CA CYS A 136 34.47 14.46 2.38
C CYS A 136 35.06 15.17 1.15
#